data_AF-A0AAW1PRE7-F1
#
_entry.id   AF-A0AAW1PRE7-F1
#
_cell.length_a   1.000
_cell.length_b   1.000
_cell.length_c   1.000
_cell.angle_alpha   90.00
_cell.angle_beta   90.00
_cell.angle_gamma   90.00
#
_symmetry.space_group_name_H-M   'P 1'
#
loop_
_entity.id
_entity.type
_entity.pdbx_description
1 polymer ?
#
loop_
_entity_poly.entity_id
_entity_poly.type
_entity_poly.pdbx_seq_one_letter_code
_entity_poly.pdbx_strand_id
1 'polypeptide(L)'
;MPHTFAHPKFRDRFLPVIHQPQAYGHLEAKLGVCSYQTSLAKECLGLQASVLSYKEESGRLPLSTSRACQRSRATAAASKRILKKPLKILDAPGITDDFYSNILDWSTTDWAAVGLHQGVWLWHSKTGRVTRLYESYRDECVMSVACSNAGKKVAAGFVSGVVRLFDSNTLQETRVFQGHSYATTALAFSGNLLASGAKDSKILLRDVRCPAHFVACFTAHRSAICGLKWSHEVDPKLASGGNDNRVFIFKPGYCEPYRQLPIHRSAIKALAWSPHHHSQLVTGAGTRDKSIRLHR
;
A
#
# COMPACT_ATOMS: atom_id res chain seq x y z
N MET A 1 -21.04 -66.67 -16.64
CA MET A 1 -19.94 -67.30 -15.89
C MET A 1 -18.75 -66.36 -15.84
N PRO A 2 -18.11 -66.23 -14.67
CA PRO A 2 -17.15 -65.17 -14.35
C PRO A 2 -15.70 -65.66 -14.53
N HIS A 3 -14.74 -64.74 -14.59
CA HIS A 3 -13.47 -64.96 -13.90
C HIS A 3 -12.99 -63.68 -13.22
N THR A 4 -12.90 -63.82 -11.91
CA THR A 4 -12.48 -62.91 -10.85
C THR A 4 -10.96 -62.97 -10.66
N PHE A 5 -10.47 -62.14 -9.72
CA PHE A 5 -9.15 -62.11 -9.05
C PHE A 5 -8.06 -61.26 -9.75
N ALA A 6 -7.24 -60.46 -9.06
CA ALA A 6 -7.16 -60.04 -7.66
C ALA A 6 -6.21 -58.83 -7.59
N HIS A 7 -6.40 -57.96 -6.59
CA HIS A 7 -5.36 -57.04 -6.14
C HIS A 7 -4.21 -57.79 -5.46
N PRO A 8 -3.01 -57.19 -5.44
CA PRO A 8 -2.48 -56.83 -4.13
C PRO A 8 -1.91 -55.40 -4.06
N LYS A 9 -2.05 -54.81 -2.88
CA LYS A 9 -1.34 -53.60 -2.43
C LYS A 9 0.15 -53.93 -2.27
N PHE A 10 1.04 -53.05 -2.70
CA PHE A 10 2.36 -52.89 -2.06
C PHE A 10 2.78 -51.43 -2.06
N ARG A 11 3.01 -50.92 -0.85
CA ARG A 11 3.85 -49.76 -0.55
C ARG A 11 5.28 -50.18 -0.81
N ASP A 12 6.09 -49.32 -1.41
CA ASP A 12 7.49 -49.26 -1.01
C ASP A 12 8.16 -47.90 -1.28
N ARG A 13 9.09 -47.63 -0.40
CA ARG A 13 9.86 -46.40 -0.16
C ARG A 13 10.80 -46.08 -1.31
N PHE A 14 10.93 -44.81 -1.66
CA PHE A 14 12.10 -44.31 -2.38
C PHE A 14 12.85 -43.28 -1.53
N LEU A 15 14.07 -43.66 -1.15
CA LEU A 15 15.13 -42.79 -0.64
C LEU A 15 15.78 -42.06 -1.83
N PRO A 16 16.22 -40.80 -1.68
CA PRO A 16 16.92 -40.08 -2.74
C PRO A 16 18.39 -40.50 -2.85
N VAL A 17 18.83 -40.73 -4.09
CA VAL A 17 20.22 -40.95 -4.48
C VAL A 17 20.98 -39.63 -4.44
N ILE A 18 22.11 -39.62 -3.73
CA ILE A 18 23.05 -38.51 -3.61
C ILE A 18 24.04 -38.59 -4.78
N HIS A 19 24.10 -37.54 -5.61
CA HIS A 19 25.26 -37.27 -6.45
C HIS A 19 25.98 -36.03 -5.91
N GLN A 20 27.22 -36.23 -5.43
CA GLN A 20 28.18 -35.16 -5.17
C GLN A 20 28.88 -34.73 -6.48
N PRO A 21 29.15 -33.43 -6.68
CA PRO A 21 29.88 -32.92 -7.83
C PRO A 21 31.39 -32.87 -7.59
N GLN A 22 32.17 -33.24 -8.62
CA GLN A 22 33.61 -32.99 -8.70
C GLN A 22 33.89 -31.52 -9.07
N ALA A 23 34.88 -30.95 -8.39
CA ALA A 23 35.31 -29.57 -8.43
C ALA A 23 36.43 -29.32 -9.46
N TYR A 24 36.51 -28.08 -9.98
CA TYR A 24 37.68 -27.25 -10.36
C TYR A 24 37.11 -26.03 -11.13
N GLY A 25 37.34 -24.75 -10.85
CA GLY A 25 38.05 -24.01 -9.80
C GLY A 25 38.16 -22.53 -10.24
N HIS A 26 37.85 -21.59 -9.32
CA HIS A 26 38.26 -20.17 -9.24
C HIS A 26 37.75 -19.13 -10.28
N LEU A 27 37.23 -17.93 -9.96
CA LEU A 27 37.42 -17.00 -8.83
C LEU A 27 36.17 -16.06 -8.63
N GLU A 28 35.63 -16.04 -7.40
CA GLU A 28 35.06 -14.94 -6.56
C GLU A 28 34.22 -13.77 -7.14
N ALA A 29 33.12 -13.28 -6.54
CA ALA A 29 32.37 -13.63 -5.32
C ALA A 29 30.89 -13.19 -5.43
N LYS A 30 29.97 -14.14 -5.23
CA LYS A 30 28.57 -13.90 -4.85
C LYS A 30 28.46 -14.11 -3.34
N LEU A 31 27.94 -13.12 -2.61
CA LEU A 31 27.37 -13.32 -1.28
C LEU A 31 25.86 -13.14 -1.37
N GLY A 32 25.15 -14.21 -1.02
CA GLY A 32 23.71 -14.28 -0.98
C GLY A 32 23.12 -13.65 0.29
N VAL A 33 21.81 -13.50 0.18
CA VAL A 33 20.84 -13.40 1.27
C VAL A 33 21.14 -14.45 2.35
N CYS A 34 21.68 -14.04 3.50
CA CYS A 34 21.45 -14.59 4.85
C CYS A 34 22.40 -13.93 5.87
N SER A 35 22.02 -12.78 6.43
CA SER A 35 22.67 -12.23 7.65
C SER A 35 21.72 -11.51 8.60
N TYR A 36 20.41 -11.45 8.30
CA TYR A 36 19.44 -10.74 9.14
C TYR A 36 18.50 -11.65 9.95
N GLN A 37 18.38 -12.93 9.58
CA GLN A 37 17.49 -13.89 10.28
C GLN A 37 18.21 -14.76 11.32
N THR A 38 19.53 -14.89 11.26
CA THR A 38 20.35 -15.59 12.28
C THR A 38 20.88 -14.67 13.37
N SER A 39 20.84 -13.34 13.18
CA SER A 39 21.21 -12.36 14.20
C SER A 39 20.08 -12.11 15.22
N LEU A 40 18.81 -12.16 14.80
CA LEU A 40 17.65 -12.02 15.69
C LEU A 40 17.32 -13.30 16.48
N ALA A 41 17.70 -14.48 15.97
CA ALA A 41 17.45 -15.74 16.67
C ALA A 41 18.49 -16.07 17.77
N LYS A 42 19.62 -15.34 17.84
CA LYS A 42 20.64 -15.49 18.89
C LYS A 42 20.47 -14.52 20.06
N GLU A 43 19.51 -13.59 20.00
CA GLU A 43 19.29 -12.58 21.04
C GLU A 43 18.11 -12.88 21.97
N CYS A 44 17.37 -13.98 21.75
CA CYS A 44 16.13 -14.28 22.47
C CYS A 44 16.13 -15.57 23.34
N LEU A 45 17.26 -16.25 23.55
CA LEU A 45 17.32 -17.40 24.46
C LEU A 45 18.65 -17.43 25.25
N GLY A 46 18.60 -17.10 26.54
CA GLY A 46 19.70 -17.37 27.49
C GLY A 46 19.79 -16.35 28.63
N LEU A 47 19.08 -16.62 29.73
CA LEU A 47 19.04 -15.86 30.99
C LEU A 47 20.42 -15.64 31.64
N GLN A 48 20.61 -14.46 32.26
CA GLN A 48 20.95 -14.26 33.69
C GLN A 48 21.43 -12.81 33.93
N ALA A 49 20.67 -11.98 34.69
CA ALA A 49 21.24 -10.99 35.62
C ALA A 49 20.16 -10.21 36.41
N SER A 50 20.29 -10.34 37.73
CA SER A 50 19.80 -9.57 38.90
C SER A 50 18.80 -8.41 38.81
N VAL A 51 17.85 -8.48 39.75
CA VAL A 51 16.95 -7.43 40.25
C VAL A 51 17.75 -6.20 40.73
N LEU A 52 17.38 -5.01 40.26
CA LEU A 52 17.81 -3.73 40.83
C LEU A 52 16.58 -2.97 41.33
N SER A 53 16.54 -2.69 42.63
CA SER A 53 15.53 -1.85 43.25
C SER A 53 15.86 -0.37 43.03
N TYR A 54 14.82 0.44 42.83
CA TYR A 54 14.95 1.89 42.79
C TYR A 54 15.16 2.42 44.20
N LYS A 55 16.23 3.19 44.42
CA LYS A 55 16.53 3.90 45.66
C LYS A 55 16.20 5.39 45.45
N GLU A 56 15.26 5.90 46.23
CA GLU A 56 14.86 7.30 46.19
C GLU A 56 15.85 8.10 47.05
N GLU A 57 16.63 9.00 46.44
CA GLU A 57 17.48 9.94 47.19
C GLU A 57 16.89 11.35 47.13
N SER A 58 16.58 11.83 48.33
CA SER A 58 16.17 13.19 48.62
C SER A 58 17.39 14.09 48.78
N GLY A 59 17.41 15.21 48.05
CA GLY A 59 18.45 16.23 48.17
C GLY A 59 17.93 17.59 47.73
N ARG A 60 17.63 18.46 48.71
CA ARG A 60 17.33 19.88 48.53
C ARG A 60 18.62 20.66 48.26
N LEU A 61 18.57 21.68 47.40
CA LEU A 61 19.41 22.91 47.47
C LEU A 61 18.72 24.07 46.71
N PRO A 62 19.11 25.36 46.91
CA PRO A 62 18.22 26.39 47.45
C PRO A 62 17.60 27.38 46.44
N LEU A 63 16.65 28.15 46.97
CA LEU A 63 15.90 29.24 46.36
C LEU A 63 16.78 30.31 45.71
N SER A 64 16.43 30.69 44.47
CA SER A 64 16.51 32.09 44.05
C SER A 64 15.16 32.51 43.47
N THR A 65 14.69 33.65 43.95
CA THR A 65 13.40 34.27 43.66
C THR A 65 13.49 35.02 42.33
N SER A 66 12.53 34.82 41.42
CA SER A 66 11.89 35.97 40.75
C SER A 66 10.65 35.56 39.95
N ARG A 67 9.56 36.26 40.31
CA ARG A 67 8.35 36.58 39.55
C ARG A 67 7.52 35.40 39.02
N ALA A 68 6.53 35.10 39.86
CA ALA A 68 5.26 34.51 39.50
C ALA A 68 4.74 35.02 38.15
N CYS A 69 4.68 34.13 37.16
CA CYS A 69 3.62 34.15 36.18
C CYS A 69 2.64 33.05 36.63
N GLN A 70 1.55 33.46 37.27
CA GLN A 70 0.38 32.62 37.43
C GLN A 70 -0.15 32.33 36.02
N ARG A 71 0.41 31.33 35.36
CA ARG A 71 -0.27 30.68 34.24
C ARG A 71 -1.50 30.06 34.86
N SER A 72 -2.65 30.68 34.58
CA SER A 72 -3.96 30.08 34.68
C SER A 72 -3.83 28.61 34.35
N ARG A 73 -4.28 27.72 35.25
CA ARG A 73 -4.41 26.30 34.98
C ARG A 73 -5.35 26.15 33.77
N ALA A 74 -4.77 26.21 32.58
CA ALA A 74 -5.39 25.66 31.39
C ALA A 74 -5.69 24.22 31.78
N THR A 75 -6.97 23.87 31.79
CA THR A 75 -7.45 22.50 32.00
C THR A 75 -6.56 21.60 31.17
N ALA A 76 -5.67 20.83 31.84
CA ALA A 76 -4.77 19.92 31.17
C ALA A 76 -5.66 19.01 30.33
N ALA A 77 -5.67 19.22 29.02
CA ALA A 77 -6.49 18.46 28.10
C ALA A 77 -6.17 16.99 28.39
N ALA A 78 -7.16 16.25 28.88
CA ALA A 78 -6.97 14.86 29.26
C ALA A 78 -6.31 14.15 28.08
N SER A 79 -5.06 13.75 28.25
CA SER A 79 -4.29 13.10 27.20
C SER A 79 -5.07 11.88 26.76
N LYS A 80 -5.63 11.93 25.54
CA LYS A 80 -6.44 10.83 25.02
C LYS A 80 -5.54 9.60 24.97
N ARG A 81 -5.89 8.57 25.74
CA ARG A 81 -5.11 7.32 25.78
C ARG A 81 -5.30 6.58 24.46
N ILE A 82 -4.24 6.50 23.66
CA ILE A 82 -4.21 5.73 22.41
C ILE A 82 -3.62 4.34 22.72
N LEU A 83 -4.29 3.29 22.26
CA LEU A 83 -3.77 1.92 22.38
C LEU A 83 -2.51 1.77 21.51
N LYS A 84 -1.44 1.20 22.08
CA LYS A 84 -0.18 0.96 21.37
C LYS A 84 -0.16 -0.36 20.59
N LYS A 85 -1.06 -1.30 20.92
CA LYS A 85 -1.16 -2.60 20.25
C LYS A 85 -2.32 -2.58 19.24
N PRO A 86 -2.17 -3.21 18.07
CA PRO A 86 -3.26 -3.32 17.11
C PRO A 86 -4.41 -4.12 17.73
N LEU A 87 -5.64 -3.74 17.38
CA LEU A 87 -6.84 -4.46 17.83
C LEU A 87 -6.97 -5.81 17.12
N LYS A 88 -6.55 -5.89 15.86
CA LYS A 88 -6.68 -7.06 15.00
C LYS A 88 -5.48 -7.16 14.07
N ILE A 89 -4.99 -8.36 13.85
CA ILE A 89 -3.91 -8.69 12.92
C ILE A 89 -4.46 -9.74 11.97
N LEU A 90 -4.24 -9.54 10.67
CA LEU A 90 -4.61 -10.46 9.61
C LEU A 90 -3.35 -10.86 8.87
N ASP A 91 -3.24 -12.13 8.51
CA ASP A 91 -2.15 -12.60 7.67
C ASP A 91 -2.33 -12.11 6.23
N ALA A 92 -1.21 -11.68 5.63
CA ALA A 92 -1.17 -11.15 4.26
C ALA A 92 -0.06 -11.87 3.47
N PRO A 93 -0.21 -13.17 3.19
CA PRO A 93 0.79 -13.92 2.45
C PRO A 93 0.94 -13.38 1.03
N GLY A 94 2.17 -13.23 0.55
CA GLY A 94 2.45 -12.70 -0.79
C GLY A 94 2.21 -11.19 -0.94
N ILE A 95 2.08 -10.46 0.17
CA ILE A 95 2.09 -8.99 0.14
C ILE A 95 3.41 -8.50 -0.47
N THR A 96 3.33 -7.58 -1.43
CA THR A 96 4.52 -7.07 -2.11
C THR A 96 5.16 -5.94 -1.30
N ASP A 97 6.45 -6.06 -1.00
CA ASP A 97 7.25 -4.98 -0.42
C ASP A 97 7.84 -4.09 -1.54
N ASP A 98 6.96 -3.29 -2.17
CA ASP A 98 7.34 -2.28 -3.16
C ASP A 98 6.74 -0.92 -2.74
N PHE A 99 7.61 0.06 -2.49
CA PHE A 99 7.24 1.43 -2.16
C PHE A 99 6.24 2.02 -3.16
N TYR A 100 6.31 1.65 -4.44
CA TYR A 100 5.46 2.25 -5.48
C TYR A 100 4.05 1.64 -5.54
N SER A 101 3.82 0.48 -4.93
CA SER A 101 2.54 -0.26 -5.02
C SER A 101 1.50 0.23 -4.01
N ASN A 102 0.25 0.37 -4.42
CA ASN A 102 -0.87 0.83 -3.58
C ASN A 102 -1.91 -0.28 -3.41
N ILE A 103 -1.56 -1.32 -2.66
CA ILE A 103 -2.25 -2.62 -2.63
C ILE A 103 -3.35 -2.77 -1.57
N LEU A 104 -3.73 -1.71 -0.86
CA LEU A 104 -4.78 -1.75 0.16
C LEU A 104 -5.70 -0.55 -0.01
N ASP A 105 -7.01 -0.80 -0.03
CA ASP A 105 -8.02 0.24 0.11
C ASP A 105 -9.22 -0.25 0.93
N TRP A 106 -9.93 0.68 1.56
CA TRP A 106 -11.06 0.37 2.43
C TRP A 106 -12.33 1.03 1.93
N SER A 107 -13.34 0.22 1.65
CA SER A 107 -14.63 0.65 1.14
C SER A 107 -15.52 1.28 2.22
N THR A 108 -16.40 2.19 1.81
CA THR A 108 -17.49 2.72 2.65
C THR A 108 -18.49 1.65 3.10
N THR A 109 -18.45 0.46 2.49
CA THR A 109 -19.28 -0.71 2.82
C THR A 109 -18.56 -1.75 3.69
N ASP A 110 -17.54 -1.35 4.47
CA ASP A 110 -16.83 -2.20 5.42
C ASP A 110 -16.03 -3.37 4.81
N TRP A 111 -15.79 -3.34 3.51
CA TRP A 111 -14.87 -4.25 2.82
C TRP A 111 -13.48 -3.62 2.66
N ALA A 112 -12.45 -4.31 3.15
CA ALA A 112 -11.06 -4.02 2.80
C ALA A 112 -10.68 -4.84 1.55
N ALA A 113 -10.17 -4.16 0.52
CA ALA A 113 -9.62 -4.79 -0.67
C ALA A 113 -8.08 -4.81 -0.58
N VAL A 114 -7.48 -5.97 -0.80
CA VAL A 114 -6.03 -6.17 -0.68
C VAL A 114 -5.49 -6.92 -1.90
N GLY A 115 -4.45 -6.38 -2.53
CA GLY A 115 -3.66 -7.07 -3.53
C GLY A 115 -2.57 -7.93 -2.88
N LEU A 116 -2.61 -9.25 -3.13
CA LEU A 116 -1.63 -10.21 -2.63
C LEU A 116 -1.10 -11.02 -3.82
N HIS A 117 0.16 -10.77 -4.21
CA HIS A 117 0.79 -11.35 -5.39
C HIS A 117 -0.09 -11.20 -6.66
N GLN A 118 -0.59 -12.30 -7.21
CA GLN A 118 -1.45 -12.35 -8.41
C GLN A 118 -2.96 -12.25 -8.10
N GLY A 119 -3.32 -12.09 -6.83
CA GLY A 119 -4.71 -12.14 -6.35
C GLY A 119 -5.20 -10.84 -5.74
N VAL A 120 -6.51 -10.60 -5.85
CA VAL A 120 -7.22 -9.54 -5.12
C VAL A 120 -8.17 -10.21 -4.14
N TRP A 121 -8.07 -9.82 -2.88
CA TRP A 121 -8.83 -10.37 -1.77
C TRP A 121 -9.69 -9.29 -1.12
N LEU A 122 -10.89 -9.66 -0.73
CA LEU A 122 -11.82 -8.83 0.02
C LEU A 122 -12.00 -9.41 1.42
N TRP A 123 -11.94 -8.55 2.43
CA TRP A 123 -12.23 -8.90 3.82
C TRP A 123 -13.28 -7.97 4.40
N HIS A 124 -14.36 -8.51 4.95
CA HIS A 124 -15.42 -7.72 5.57
C HIS A 124 -15.19 -7.54 7.06
N SER A 125 -15.14 -6.28 7.52
CA SER A 125 -14.68 -5.93 8.86
C SER A 125 -15.57 -6.46 9.99
N LYS A 126 -16.90 -6.43 9.79
CA LYS A 126 -17.90 -6.82 10.78
C LYS A 126 -18.11 -8.32 10.87
N THR A 127 -18.12 -9.01 9.73
CA THR A 127 -18.42 -10.46 9.68
C THR A 127 -17.16 -11.32 9.66
N GLY A 128 -16.00 -10.73 9.37
CA GLY A 128 -14.74 -11.46 9.20
C GLY A 128 -14.66 -12.28 7.91
N ARG A 129 -15.67 -12.20 7.03
CA ARG A 129 -15.71 -12.95 5.77
C ARG A 129 -14.55 -12.55 4.87
N VAL A 130 -13.80 -13.55 4.40
CA VAL A 130 -12.76 -13.39 3.37
C VAL A 130 -13.31 -13.92 2.05
N THR A 131 -13.03 -13.23 0.95
CA THR A 131 -13.48 -13.63 -0.39
C THR A 131 -12.41 -13.27 -1.41
N ARG A 132 -12.02 -14.24 -2.24
CA ARG A 132 -11.10 -13.99 -3.36
C ARG A 132 -11.89 -13.39 -4.51
N LEU A 133 -11.56 -12.16 -4.88
CA LEU A 133 -12.22 -11.43 -5.97
C LEU A 133 -11.62 -11.78 -7.32
N TYR A 134 -10.30 -11.96 -7.36
CA TYR A 134 -9.57 -12.22 -8.58
C TYR A 134 -8.31 -13.02 -8.28
N GLU A 135 -7.90 -13.87 -9.21
CA GLU A 135 -6.62 -14.57 -9.21
C GLU A 135 -6.19 -14.80 -10.67
N SER A 136 -4.96 -14.41 -11.00
CA SER A 136 -4.36 -14.73 -12.30
C SER A 136 -3.50 -15.98 -12.17
N TYR A 137 -3.55 -16.86 -13.18
CA TYR A 137 -2.62 -17.98 -13.32
C TYR A 137 -1.36 -17.61 -14.12
N ARG A 138 -1.26 -16.35 -14.56
CA ARG A 138 -0.08 -15.80 -15.23
C ARG A 138 0.72 -14.98 -14.22
N ASP A 139 1.99 -14.70 -14.52
CA ASP A 139 2.87 -13.82 -13.73
C ASP A 139 2.44 -12.34 -13.78
N GLU A 140 1.19 -12.08 -13.40
CA GLU A 140 0.53 -10.78 -13.42
C GLU A 140 0.24 -10.33 -11.99
N CYS A 141 1.22 -9.66 -11.37
CA CYS A 141 1.10 -9.17 -10.00
C CYS A 141 0.20 -7.93 -9.90
N VAL A 142 -0.56 -7.84 -8.80
CA VAL A 142 -1.36 -6.68 -8.43
C VAL A 142 -0.45 -5.58 -7.89
N MET A 143 -0.52 -4.40 -8.49
CA MET A 143 0.31 -3.24 -8.17
C MET A 143 -0.50 -2.13 -7.50
N SER A 144 -1.81 -2.10 -7.71
CA SER A 144 -2.70 -1.17 -7.01
C SER A 144 -4.12 -1.70 -6.89
N VAL A 145 -4.84 -1.26 -5.86
CA VAL A 145 -6.28 -1.49 -5.68
C VAL A 145 -6.95 -0.18 -5.26
N ALA A 146 -8.20 0.01 -5.65
CA ALA A 146 -9.03 1.11 -5.19
C ALA A 146 -10.51 0.70 -5.12
N CYS A 147 -11.20 1.16 -4.09
CA CYS A 147 -12.62 1.02 -3.89
C CYS A 147 -13.34 2.29 -4.38
N SER A 148 -14.44 2.13 -5.11
CA SER A 148 -15.30 3.28 -5.47
C SER A 148 -15.91 3.94 -4.24
N ASN A 149 -16.23 5.25 -4.30
CA ASN A 149 -16.83 5.96 -3.17
C ASN A 149 -18.15 5.33 -2.68
N ALA A 150 -18.93 4.76 -3.60
CA ALA A 150 -20.18 4.07 -3.28
C ALA A 150 -19.97 2.63 -2.77
N GLY A 151 -18.73 2.12 -2.77
CA GLY A 151 -18.38 0.78 -2.32
C GLY A 151 -18.84 -0.37 -3.21
N LYS A 152 -19.42 -0.08 -4.38
CA LYS A 152 -19.99 -1.07 -5.32
C LYS A 152 -19.02 -1.59 -6.36
N LYS A 153 -17.86 -0.95 -6.51
CA LYS A 153 -16.83 -1.32 -7.48
C LYS A 153 -15.45 -1.36 -6.84
N VAL A 154 -14.63 -2.29 -7.30
CA VAL A 154 -13.21 -2.42 -6.96
C VAL A 154 -12.42 -2.39 -8.26
N ALA A 155 -11.40 -1.54 -8.34
CA ALA A 155 -10.44 -1.55 -9.44
C ALA A 155 -9.12 -2.15 -8.97
N ALA A 156 -8.46 -2.91 -9.84
CA ALA A 156 -7.13 -3.45 -9.61
C ALA A 156 -6.22 -3.13 -10.80
N GLY A 157 -5.05 -2.56 -10.53
CA GLY A 157 -4.02 -2.25 -11.51
C GLY A 157 -2.89 -3.27 -11.42
N PHE A 158 -2.40 -3.72 -12.56
CA PHE A 158 -1.46 -4.83 -12.66
C PHE A 158 -0.09 -4.40 -13.20
N VAL A 159 0.90 -5.28 -13.02
CA VAL A 159 2.27 -5.10 -13.53
C VAL A 159 2.33 -4.95 -15.06
N SER A 160 1.37 -5.54 -15.77
CA SER A 160 1.19 -5.44 -17.22
C SER A 160 0.74 -4.05 -17.69
N GLY A 161 0.31 -3.17 -16.77
CA GLY A 161 -0.34 -1.90 -17.08
C GLY A 161 -1.86 -2.01 -17.25
N VAL A 162 -2.41 -3.22 -17.33
CA VAL A 162 -3.86 -3.43 -17.38
C VAL A 162 -4.51 -2.98 -16.07
N VAL A 163 -5.73 -2.43 -16.17
CA VAL A 163 -6.60 -2.17 -15.03
C VAL A 163 -7.88 -2.97 -15.19
N ARG A 164 -8.22 -3.81 -14.22
CA ARG A 164 -9.49 -4.56 -14.19
C ARG A 164 -10.46 -3.89 -13.22
N LEU A 165 -11.75 -3.91 -13.56
CA LEU A 165 -12.83 -3.35 -12.76
C LEU A 165 -13.82 -4.44 -12.42
N PHE A 166 -14.13 -4.59 -11.14
CA PHE A 166 -15.02 -5.61 -10.60
C PHE A 166 -16.24 -4.97 -9.93
N ASP A 167 -17.38 -5.66 -9.98
CA ASP A 167 -18.53 -5.35 -9.13
C ASP A 167 -18.36 -6.08 -7.79
N SER A 168 -18.45 -5.35 -6.68
CA SER A 168 -18.21 -5.92 -5.35
C SER A 168 -19.35 -6.78 -4.81
N ASN A 169 -20.57 -6.68 -5.39
CA ASN A 169 -21.71 -7.49 -4.98
C ASN A 169 -21.76 -8.81 -5.74
N THR A 170 -21.57 -8.77 -7.06
CA THR A 170 -21.59 -9.97 -7.91
C THR A 170 -20.25 -10.69 -7.95
N LEU A 171 -19.17 -10.00 -7.53
CA LEU A 171 -17.78 -10.48 -7.58
C LEU A 171 -17.32 -10.83 -9.00
N GLN A 172 -17.92 -10.20 -10.01
CA GLN A 172 -17.60 -10.41 -11.42
C GLN A 172 -16.73 -9.28 -11.95
N GLU A 173 -15.83 -9.65 -12.88
CA GLU A 173 -15.13 -8.67 -13.70
C GLU A 173 -16.12 -8.02 -14.67
N THR A 174 -16.24 -6.69 -14.56
CA THR A 174 -17.15 -5.91 -15.40
C THR A 174 -16.45 -5.33 -16.61
N ARG A 175 -15.18 -4.90 -16.47
CA ARG A 175 -14.38 -4.34 -17.57
C ARG A 175 -12.88 -4.54 -17.39
N VAL A 176 -12.20 -4.58 -18.53
CA VAL A 176 -10.74 -4.54 -18.65
C VAL A 176 -10.35 -3.28 -19.39
N PHE A 177 -9.45 -2.51 -18.80
CA PHE A 177 -8.95 -1.27 -19.34
C PHE A 177 -7.49 -1.39 -19.76
N GLN A 178 -7.22 -1.06 -21.02
CA GLN A 178 -5.87 -1.00 -21.59
C GLN A 178 -5.37 0.45 -21.65
N GLY A 179 -4.12 0.64 -22.08
CA GLY A 179 -3.55 1.93 -22.44
C GLY A 179 -2.25 2.30 -21.74
N HIS A 180 -1.98 1.77 -20.54
CA HIS A 180 -0.67 1.94 -19.91
C HIS A 180 0.33 0.95 -20.50
N SER A 181 1.58 1.40 -20.68
CA SER A 181 2.67 0.57 -21.22
C SER A 181 3.49 -0.11 -20.13
N TYR A 182 3.28 0.27 -18.86
CA TYR A 182 3.98 -0.26 -17.69
C TYR A 182 3.03 -0.36 -16.49
N ALA A 183 3.50 -1.02 -15.42
CA ALA A 183 2.76 -1.28 -14.19
C ALA A 183 1.90 -0.11 -13.70
N THR A 184 0.61 -0.37 -13.47
CA THR A 184 -0.34 0.60 -12.89
C THR A 184 -0.20 0.62 -11.37
N THR A 185 0.51 1.60 -10.85
CA THR A 185 0.95 1.70 -9.46
C THR A 185 0.01 2.51 -8.58
N ALA A 186 -0.88 3.32 -9.14
CA ALA A 186 -1.83 4.11 -8.36
C ALA A 186 -3.22 4.17 -9.03
N LEU A 187 -4.27 4.06 -8.21
CA LEU A 187 -5.66 4.16 -8.64
C LEU A 187 -6.42 5.09 -7.69
N ALA A 188 -7.36 5.87 -8.24
CA ALA A 188 -8.23 6.73 -7.45
C ALA A 188 -9.60 6.89 -8.10
N PHE A 189 -10.66 6.67 -7.33
CA PHE A 189 -12.05 6.90 -7.75
C PHE A 189 -12.55 8.29 -7.38
N SER A 190 -13.38 8.86 -8.26
CA SER A 190 -14.26 9.99 -7.98
C SER A 190 -15.59 9.77 -8.69
N GLY A 191 -16.59 9.26 -7.97
CA GLY A 191 -17.88 8.90 -8.54
C GLY A 191 -17.73 7.82 -9.64
N ASN A 192 -18.00 8.20 -10.89
CA ASN A 192 -17.85 7.33 -12.06
C ASN A 192 -16.49 7.49 -12.77
N LEU A 193 -15.64 8.40 -12.31
CA LEU A 193 -14.30 8.54 -12.85
C LEU A 193 -13.33 7.65 -12.09
N LEU A 194 -12.47 6.96 -12.83
CA LEU A 194 -11.31 6.24 -12.33
C LEU A 194 -10.06 6.85 -12.95
N ALA A 195 -9.17 7.37 -12.12
CA ALA A 195 -7.83 7.75 -12.55
C ALA A 195 -6.86 6.61 -12.27
N SER A 196 -6.02 6.28 -13.25
CA SER A 196 -4.90 5.35 -13.11
C SER A 196 -3.58 6.04 -13.41
N GLY A 197 -2.60 5.87 -12.53
CA GLY A 197 -1.24 6.34 -12.71
C GLY A 197 -0.27 5.15 -12.75
N ALA A 198 0.71 5.21 -13.64
CA ALA A 198 1.60 4.07 -13.89
C ALA A 198 3.08 4.45 -13.92
N LYS A 199 3.94 3.42 -14.03
CA LYS A 199 5.39 3.55 -14.22
C LYS A 199 5.77 4.16 -15.59
N ASP A 200 4.81 4.27 -16.52
CA ASP A 200 4.97 4.93 -17.82
C ASP A 200 4.91 6.48 -17.74
N SER A 201 4.78 7.03 -16.53
CA SER A 201 4.66 8.47 -16.25
C SER A 201 3.36 9.12 -16.73
N LYS A 202 2.36 8.33 -17.17
CA LYS A 202 1.05 8.81 -17.63
C LYS A 202 -0.02 8.62 -16.58
N ILE A 203 -0.96 9.55 -16.52
CA ILE A 203 -2.24 9.38 -15.82
C ILE A 203 -3.33 9.21 -16.87
N LEU A 204 -4.08 8.10 -16.81
CA LEU A 204 -5.24 7.89 -17.67
C LEU A 204 -6.51 8.09 -16.85
N LEU A 205 -7.39 8.97 -17.34
CA LEU A 205 -8.70 9.20 -16.77
C LEU A 205 -9.75 8.37 -17.52
N ARG A 206 -10.58 7.63 -16.79
CA ARG A 206 -11.56 6.70 -17.36
C ARG A 206 -12.94 7.03 -16.80
N ASP A 207 -13.91 7.26 -17.67
CA ASP A 207 -15.32 7.20 -17.27
C ASP A 207 -15.76 5.74 -17.28
N VAL A 208 -16.21 5.25 -16.12
CA VAL A 208 -16.59 3.84 -15.98
C VAL A 208 -17.90 3.46 -16.67
N ARG A 209 -18.55 4.41 -17.36
CA ARG A 209 -19.77 4.17 -18.14
C ARG A 209 -19.49 4.17 -19.64
N CYS A 210 -18.36 4.73 -20.06
CA CYS A 210 -17.98 4.81 -21.47
C CYS A 210 -17.28 3.51 -21.92
N PRO A 211 -17.48 3.06 -23.17
CA PRO A 211 -16.79 1.90 -23.72
C PRO A 211 -15.30 2.17 -24.00
N ALA A 212 -14.92 3.43 -24.24
CA ALA A 212 -13.53 3.82 -24.46
C ALA A 212 -12.64 3.46 -23.26
N HIS A 213 -11.41 3.00 -23.53
CA HIS A 213 -10.48 2.61 -22.46
C HIS A 213 -10.15 3.80 -21.53
N PHE A 214 -10.00 5.00 -22.07
CA PHE A 214 -9.80 6.23 -21.30
C PHE A 214 -10.40 7.42 -22.07
N VAL A 215 -10.73 8.49 -21.36
CA VAL A 215 -11.30 9.73 -21.89
C VAL A 215 -10.32 10.90 -21.86
N ALA A 216 -9.23 10.79 -21.10
CA ALA A 216 -8.12 11.73 -21.11
C ALA A 216 -6.81 11.05 -20.72
N CYS A 217 -5.69 11.63 -21.16
CA CYS A 217 -4.33 11.20 -20.85
C CYS A 217 -3.50 12.41 -20.44
N PHE A 218 -2.93 12.39 -19.24
CA PHE A 218 -2.06 13.45 -18.73
C PHE A 218 -0.60 13.00 -18.73
N THR A 219 0.28 13.80 -19.31
CA THR A 219 1.72 13.52 -19.48
C THR A 219 2.58 14.59 -18.82
N ALA A 220 2.29 14.95 -17.57
CA ALA A 220 3.01 15.99 -16.83
C ALA A 220 4.22 15.46 -16.03
N HIS A 221 4.15 14.21 -15.56
CA HIS A 221 5.24 13.58 -14.82
C HIS A 221 6.33 13.05 -15.76
N ARG A 222 7.57 13.01 -15.26
CA ARG A 222 8.74 12.47 -15.99
C ARG A 222 9.21 11.10 -15.48
N SER A 223 8.53 10.58 -14.45
CA SER A 223 8.82 9.28 -13.87
C SER A 223 7.53 8.68 -13.29
N ALA A 224 7.64 7.49 -12.71
CA ALA A 224 6.52 6.70 -12.19
C ALA A 224 5.60 7.50 -11.27
N ILE A 225 4.29 7.37 -11.49
CA ILE A 225 3.26 7.95 -10.63
C ILE A 225 3.00 6.99 -9.47
N CYS A 226 3.14 7.48 -8.25
CA CYS A 226 3.05 6.65 -7.05
C CYS A 226 2.02 7.14 -6.03
N GLY A 227 1.68 8.42 -6.07
CA GLY A 227 0.56 9.01 -5.36
C GLY A 227 -0.54 9.44 -6.33
N LEU A 228 -1.80 9.11 -6.01
CA LEU A 228 -2.96 9.58 -6.76
C LEU A 228 -4.17 9.67 -5.84
N LYS A 229 -4.77 10.86 -5.69
CA LYS A 229 -5.96 11.07 -4.84
C LYS A 229 -6.86 12.18 -5.38
N TRP A 230 -8.14 11.89 -5.46
CA TRP A 230 -9.18 12.88 -5.72
C TRP A 230 -9.54 13.68 -4.47
N SER A 231 -9.87 14.96 -4.65
CA SER A 231 -10.48 15.80 -3.62
C SER A 231 -11.93 15.37 -3.36
N HIS A 232 -12.46 15.74 -2.19
CA HIS A 232 -13.85 15.46 -1.79
C HIS A 232 -14.86 16.54 -2.26
N GLU A 233 -14.47 17.43 -3.17
CA GLU A 233 -15.26 18.57 -3.64
C GLU A 233 -16.28 18.22 -4.74
N VAL A 234 -17.28 19.10 -4.91
CA VAL A 234 -18.22 19.09 -6.05
C VAL A 234 -17.49 19.35 -7.37
N ASP A 235 -16.43 20.17 -7.36
CA ASP A 235 -15.48 20.34 -8.47
C ASP A 235 -14.24 19.46 -8.22
N PRO A 236 -14.22 18.21 -8.68
CA PRO A 236 -13.20 17.25 -8.28
C PRO A 236 -11.83 17.60 -8.88
N LYS A 237 -10.86 17.83 -8.01
CA LYS A 237 -9.45 17.97 -8.34
C LYS A 237 -8.72 16.65 -8.11
N LEU A 238 -7.82 16.30 -9.02
CA LEU A 238 -6.95 15.14 -8.88
C LEU A 238 -5.55 15.60 -8.48
N ALA A 239 -5.07 15.18 -7.32
CA ALA A 239 -3.66 15.32 -6.95
C ALA A 239 -2.88 14.07 -7.39
N SER A 240 -1.73 14.28 -8.01
CA SER A 240 -0.76 13.23 -8.32
C SER A 240 0.60 13.54 -7.74
N GLY A 241 1.33 12.49 -7.37
CA GLY A 241 2.68 12.55 -6.85
C GLY A 241 3.53 11.52 -7.57
N GLY A 242 4.72 11.94 -8.00
CA GLY A 242 5.60 11.14 -8.83
C GLY A 242 6.95 10.87 -8.18
N ASN A 243 7.67 9.91 -8.75
CA ASN A 243 9.08 9.65 -8.46
C ASN A 243 10.03 10.72 -9.05
N ASP A 244 9.49 11.65 -9.85
CA ASP A 244 10.17 12.86 -10.32
C ASP A 244 10.15 14.00 -9.28
N ASN A 245 9.76 13.70 -8.04
CA ASN A 245 9.65 14.61 -6.91
C ASN A 245 8.63 15.74 -7.09
N ARG A 246 7.72 15.62 -8.07
CA ARG A 246 6.72 16.64 -8.39
C ARG A 246 5.35 16.24 -7.89
N VAL A 247 4.53 17.25 -7.64
CA VAL A 247 3.12 17.12 -7.34
C VAL A 247 2.34 18.01 -8.30
N PHE A 248 1.36 17.43 -8.98
CA PHE A 248 0.48 18.14 -9.90
C PHE A 248 -0.96 18.02 -9.43
N ILE A 249 -1.74 19.07 -9.72
CA ILE A 249 -3.19 19.11 -9.56
C ILE A 249 -3.80 19.17 -10.95
N PHE A 250 -4.77 18.31 -11.23
CA PHE A 250 -5.53 18.30 -12.47
C PHE A 250 -7.00 18.57 -12.20
N LYS A 251 -7.70 19.07 -13.22
CA LYS A 251 -9.15 19.14 -13.27
C LYS A 251 -9.65 18.38 -14.50
N PRO A 252 -10.76 17.61 -14.40
CA PRO A 252 -11.40 17.04 -15.58
C PRO A 252 -11.72 18.11 -16.63
N GLY A 253 -11.57 17.77 -17.92
CA GLY A 253 -11.86 18.68 -19.04
C GLY A 253 -10.69 19.55 -19.49
N TYR A 254 -9.58 19.58 -18.75
CA TYR A 254 -8.33 20.22 -19.16
C TYR A 254 -7.34 19.18 -19.66
N CYS A 255 -6.46 19.53 -20.60
CA CYS A 255 -5.39 18.65 -21.08
C CYS A 255 -4.07 18.82 -20.30
N GLU A 256 -3.90 19.97 -19.66
CA GLU A 256 -2.70 20.36 -18.91
C GLU A 256 -2.95 20.34 -17.39
N PRO A 257 -1.90 20.19 -16.55
CA PRO A 257 -2.06 20.31 -15.11
C PRO A 257 -2.58 21.69 -14.73
N TYR A 258 -3.63 21.73 -13.91
CA TYR A 258 -4.20 22.96 -13.36
C TYR A 258 -3.19 23.72 -12.48
N ARG A 259 -2.36 22.99 -11.73
CA ARG A 259 -1.31 23.58 -10.89
C ARG A 259 -0.17 22.58 -10.67
N GLN A 260 1.07 23.09 -10.66
CA GLN A 260 2.21 22.38 -10.09
C GLN A 260 2.51 22.93 -8.69
N LEU A 261 2.67 22.06 -7.69
CA LEU A 261 3.05 22.46 -6.33
C LEU A 261 4.58 22.50 -6.16
N PRO A 262 5.10 23.15 -5.10
CA PRO A 262 6.53 23.21 -4.85
C PRO A 262 7.18 21.83 -4.80
N ILE A 263 8.30 21.69 -5.49
CA ILE A 263 9.00 20.40 -5.66
C ILE A 263 9.50 19.86 -4.30
N HIS A 264 9.44 18.54 -4.15
CA HIS A 264 10.07 17.82 -3.04
C HIS A 264 11.49 17.37 -3.41
N ARG A 265 12.23 16.81 -2.45
CA ARG A 265 13.57 16.21 -2.67
C ARG A 265 13.53 14.69 -2.84
N SER A 266 12.34 14.10 -2.83
CA SER A 266 12.11 12.66 -2.95
C SER A 266 10.70 12.38 -3.47
N ALA A 267 10.41 11.12 -3.81
CA ALA A 267 9.14 10.68 -4.37
C ALA A 267 7.95 11.01 -3.44
N ILE A 268 6.80 11.34 -4.03
CA ILE A 268 5.57 11.67 -3.31
C ILE A 268 4.53 10.59 -3.53
N LYS A 269 4.52 9.59 -2.66
CA LYS A 269 3.45 8.59 -2.59
C LYS A 269 2.29 9.06 -1.72
N ALA A 270 2.61 9.70 -0.58
CA ALA A 270 1.64 10.10 0.42
C ALA A 270 0.95 11.41 0.01
N LEU A 271 -0.34 11.32 -0.29
CA LEU A 271 -1.23 12.43 -0.62
C LEU A 271 -2.52 12.30 0.18
N ALA A 272 -3.00 13.39 0.76
CA ALA A 272 -4.31 13.40 1.43
C ALA A 272 -4.96 14.78 1.34
N TRP A 273 -6.16 14.82 0.76
CA TRP A 273 -7.01 16.01 0.82
C TRP A 273 -7.68 16.09 2.19
N SER A 274 -7.83 17.31 2.70
CA SER A 274 -8.57 17.51 3.94
C SER A 274 -10.06 17.29 3.71
N PRO A 275 -10.74 16.46 4.54
CA PRO A 275 -12.19 16.31 4.46
C PRO A 275 -12.94 17.51 5.08
N HIS A 276 -12.23 18.37 5.82
CA HIS A 276 -12.82 19.53 6.51
C HIS A 276 -12.56 20.86 5.79
N HIS A 277 -11.44 20.95 5.07
CA HIS A 277 -11.04 22.13 4.32
C HIS A 277 -10.75 21.73 2.89
N HIS A 278 -11.75 21.87 2.05
CA HIS A 278 -11.79 21.34 0.69
C HIS A 278 -10.56 21.69 -0.18
N SER A 279 -9.98 22.89 -0.05
CA SER A 279 -8.79 23.30 -0.82
C SER A 279 -7.45 22.81 -0.26
N GLN A 280 -7.44 22.16 0.92
CA GLN A 280 -6.20 21.78 1.58
C GLN A 280 -5.73 20.39 1.16
N LEU A 281 -4.48 20.32 0.71
CA LEU A 281 -3.78 19.08 0.39
C LEU A 281 -2.56 18.94 1.29
N VAL A 282 -2.34 17.75 1.81
CA VAL A 282 -1.10 17.37 2.48
C VAL A 282 -0.31 16.43 1.59
N THR A 283 1.00 16.68 1.46
CA THR A 283 1.94 15.83 0.72
C THR A 283 3.05 15.36 1.66
N GLY A 284 3.41 14.08 1.55
CA GLY A 284 4.53 13.48 2.30
C GLY A 284 5.56 12.91 1.34
N ALA A 285 6.82 13.29 1.53
CA ALA A 285 7.90 12.88 0.65
C ALA A 285 8.79 11.80 1.27
N GLY A 286 9.38 10.99 0.38
CA GLY A 286 10.18 9.81 0.73
C GLY A 286 11.51 10.11 1.44
N THR A 287 12.34 9.06 1.54
CA THR A 287 13.50 8.96 2.44
C THR A 287 14.52 10.09 2.36
N ARG A 288 14.69 10.74 1.20
CA ARG A 288 15.65 11.85 1.04
C ARG A 288 15.11 13.21 1.48
N ASP A 289 13.78 13.37 1.52
CA ASP A 289 13.12 14.61 1.90
C ASP A 289 12.61 14.56 3.33
N LYS A 290 11.83 13.51 3.67
CA LYS A 290 11.24 13.28 5.00
C LYS A 290 10.31 14.42 5.48
N SER A 291 9.90 15.34 4.61
CA SER A 291 8.96 16.40 4.94
C SER A 291 7.51 16.03 4.67
N ILE A 292 6.62 16.58 5.50
CA ILE A 292 5.19 16.68 5.26
C ILE A 292 4.89 18.16 5.00
N ARG A 293 4.19 18.47 3.91
CA ARG A 293 3.83 19.84 3.52
C ARG A 293 2.32 19.99 3.41
N LEU A 294 1.80 21.07 3.97
CA LEU A 294 0.42 21.50 3.82
C LEU A 294 0.33 22.58 2.74
N HIS A 295 -0.56 22.38 1.78
CA HIS A 295 -0.85 23.30 0.68
C HIS A 295 -2.28 23.82 0.82
N ARG A 296 -2.53 25.08 0.45
CA ARG A 296 -3.83 25.75 0.57
C ARG A 296 -4.32 26.29 -0.77
#